data_AF-A0A964L7M6-F1
#
_entry.id   AF-A0A964L7M6-F1
#
_cell.length_a   1.000
_cell.length_b   1.000
_cell.length_c   1.000
_cell.angle_alpha   90.00
_cell.angle_beta   90.00
_cell.angle_gamma   90.00
#
_symmetry.space_group_name_H-M   'P 1'
#
loop_
_entity.id
_entity.type
_entity.pdbx_description
1 polymer ?
#
loop_
_entity_poly.entity_id
_entity_poly.type
_entity_poly.pdbx_seq_one_letter_code
_entity_poly.pdbx_strand_id
1 'polypeptide(L)'
;MTALQDQLALQPNPLTELQRESIDLHAQQGAELLETYGLQDKLWVETVRGHHIQPAGPLAQRSLAERFSRLIQRADQFAAAISPRATRKPITPSLAMKALYFDEQNQVDEAGAAIIKAVGIYSPGSYVRLGSNETAVVVRRGANTASPLVAVVLNRYNQPHNELTLRDTSKQEFRVLNNLAPQDVGARLNIQRLMALTKTQPTA
;
A
#
# COMPACT_ATOMS: atom_id res chain seq x y z
N MET A 1 12.51 -5.76 15.16
CA MET A 1 12.00 -6.00 13.79
C MET A 1 12.46 -5.00 12.75
N THR A 2 12.45 -3.69 13.00
CA THR A 2 12.84 -2.69 11.98
C THR A 2 14.23 -2.93 11.38
N ALA A 3 15.26 -3.11 12.21
CA ALA A 3 16.62 -3.39 11.72
C ALA A 3 16.70 -4.65 10.84
N LEU A 4 15.94 -5.70 11.19
CA LEU A 4 15.86 -6.91 10.37
C LEU A 4 15.14 -6.63 9.05
N GLN A 5 14.05 -5.87 9.05
CA GLN A 5 13.37 -5.49 7.81
C GLN A 5 14.28 -4.68 6.87
N ASP A 6 15.08 -3.75 7.41
CA ASP A 6 16.03 -2.95 6.64
C ASP A 6 17.12 -3.83 6.02
N GLN A 7 17.68 -4.76 6.80
CA GLN A 7 18.63 -5.74 6.30
C GLN A 7 18.03 -6.61 5.18
N LEU A 8 16.82 -7.15 5.41
CA LEU A 8 16.12 -8.00 4.45
C LEU A 8 15.68 -7.27 3.19
N ALA A 9 15.47 -5.95 3.25
CA ALA A 9 15.17 -5.14 2.07
C ALA A 9 16.37 -5.08 1.12
N LEU A 10 17.59 -5.08 1.65
CA LEU A 10 18.84 -4.98 0.88
C LEU A 10 19.48 -6.35 0.56
N GLN A 11 19.01 -7.43 1.19
CA GLN A 11 19.58 -8.76 1.04
C GLN A 11 19.26 -9.40 -0.33
N PRO A 12 20.28 -9.82 -1.11
CA PRO A 12 20.07 -10.51 -2.39
C PRO A 12 19.85 -12.02 -2.25
N ASN A 13 20.17 -12.60 -1.09
CA ASN A 13 20.12 -14.03 -0.84
C ASN A 13 18.78 -14.45 -0.19
N PRO A 14 18.37 -15.73 -0.33
CA PRO A 14 17.25 -16.28 0.43
C PRO A 14 17.39 -16.06 1.94
N LEU A 15 16.26 -16.09 2.66
CA LEU A 15 16.25 -16.02 4.11
C LEU A 15 17.05 -17.17 4.72
N THR A 16 17.90 -16.86 5.71
CA THR A 16 18.49 -17.88 6.57
C THR A 16 17.42 -18.46 7.51
N GLU A 17 17.71 -19.61 8.12
CA GLU A 17 16.81 -20.22 9.11
C GLU A 17 16.53 -19.29 10.29
N LEU A 18 17.58 -18.65 10.83
CA LEU A 18 17.44 -17.67 11.93
C LEU A 18 16.60 -16.44 11.53
N GLN A 19 16.72 -15.97 10.29
CA GLN A 19 15.90 -14.87 9.79
C GLN A 19 14.44 -15.28 9.65
N ARG A 20 14.20 -16.50 9.15
CA ARG A 20 12.85 -17.06 9.05
C ARG A 20 12.21 -17.21 10.42
N GLU A 21 12.92 -17.81 11.37
CA GLU A 21 12.45 -17.93 12.76
C GLU A 21 12.14 -16.57 13.38
N SER A 22 13.00 -15.57 13.17
CA SER A 22 12.74 -14.20 13.64
C SER A 22 11.48 -13.59 13.03
N ILE A 23 11.19 -13.86 11.75
CA ILE A 23 9.95 -13.43 11.10
C ILE A 23 8.77 -14.21 11.66
N ASP A 24 8.88 -15.52 11.88
CA ASP A 24 7.74 -16.31 12.36
C ASP A 24 7.36 -15.95 13.80
N LEU A 25 8.35 -15.60 14.64
CA LEU A 25 8.15 -15.26 16.04
C LEU A 25 7.75 -13.80 16.30
N HIS A 26 7.88 -12.88 15.33
CA HIS A 26 7.78 -11.46 15.65
C HIS A 26 6.40 -11.01 16.13
N ALA A 27 5.33 -11.68 15.70
CA ALA A 27 3.98 -11.36 16.14
C ALA A 27 3.81 -11.62 17.64
N GLN A 28 4.30 -12.78 18.08
CA GLN A 28 4.30 -13.19 19.48
C GLN A 28 5.20 -12.28 20.32
N GLN A 29 6.46 -12.09 19.90
CA GLN A 29 7.42 -11.24 20.59
C GLN A 29 6.95 -9.78 20.67
N GLY A 30 6.30 -9.27 19.62
CA GLY A 30 5.73 -7.94 19.59
C GLY A 30 4.61 -7.77 20.62
N ALA A 31 3.72 -8.77 20.73
CA ALA A 31 2.66 -8.77 21.73
C ALA A 31 3.20 -8.81 23.17
N GLU A 32 4.18 -9.68 23.44
CA GLU A 32 4.85 -9.78 24.74
C GLU A 32 5.56 -8.47 25.13
N LEU A 33 6.18 -7.79 24.15
CA LEU A 33 6.82 -6.51 24.36
C LEU A 33 5.80 -5.43 24.73
N LEU A 34 4.65 -5.38 24.05
CA LEU A 34 3.57 -4.45 24.37
C LEU A 34 3.05 -4.66 25.79
N GLU A 35 2.83 -5.91 26.18
CA GLU A 35 2.42 -6.28 27.55
C GLU A 35 3.48 -5.85 28.58
N THR A 36 4.77 -6.07 28.29
CA THR A 36 5.89 -5.65 29.15
C THR A 36 5.93 -4.13 29.35
N TYR A 37 5.57 -3.35 28.34
CA TYR A 37 5.45 -1.89 28.44
C TYR A 37 4.12 -1.41 29.03
N GLY A 38 3.29 -2.32 29.55
CA GLY A 38 2.07 -1.99 30.28
C GLY A 38 0.83 -1.79 29.40
N LEU A 39 0.86 -2.20 28.12
CA LEU A 39 -0.36 -2.24 27.32
C LEU A 39 -1.27 -3.37 27.82
N GLN A 40 -2.37 -3.00 28.49
CA GLN A 40 -3.32 -3.96 29.07
C GLN A 40 -4.55 -4.24 28.19
N ASP A 41 -4.70 -3.51 27.07
CA ASP A 41 -5.82 -3.72 26.16
C ASP A 41 -5.64 -5.04 25.40
N LYS A 42 -6.40 -6.07 25.83
CA LYS A 42 -6.36 -7.40 25.24
C LYS A 42 -6.66 -7.39 23.75
N LEU A 43 -7.57 -6.52 23.28
CA LEU A 43 -7.92 -6.44 21.88
C LEU A 43 -6.68 -6.10 21.04
N TRP A 44 -5.87 -5.14 21.49
CA TRP A 44 -4.68 -4.71 20.77
C TRP A 44 -3.59 -5.78 20.80
N VAL A 45 -3.34 -6.35 21.97
CA VAL A 45 -2.32 -7.38 22.16
C VAL A 45 -2.64 -8.63 21.35
N GLU A 46 -3.88 -9.12 21.41
CA GLU A 46 -4.33 -10.28 20.62
C GLU A 46 -4.32 -9.99 19.12
N THR A 47 -4.67 -8.75 18.73
CA THR A 47 -4.59 -8.30 17.34
C THR A 47 -3.16 -8.40 16.79
N VAL A 48 -2.17 -7.92 17.54
CA VAL A 48 -0.75 -8.01 17.16
C VAL A 48 -0.28 -9.45 17.20
N ARG A 49 -0.64 -10.22 18.22
CA ARG A 49 -0.24 -11.63 18.34
C ARG A 49 -0.76 -12.49 17.19
N GLY A 50 -2.00 -12.25 16.78
CA GLY A 50 -2.73 -13.08 15.83
C GLY A 50 -2.55 -12.73 14.35
N HIS A 51 -1.81 -11.67 13.99
CA HIS A 51 -1.85 -11.14 12.62
C HIS A 51 -1.23 -12.03 11.53
N HIS A 52 -0.47 -13.08 11.85
CA HIS A 52 0.03 -14.03 10.84
C HIS A 52 -0.89 -15.23 10.60
N ILE A 53 -1.70 -15.58 11.60
CA ILE A 53 -2.37 -16.90 11.66
C ILE A 53 -3.84 -16.85 11.25
N GLN A 54 -4.34 -15.68 10.80
CA GLN A 54 -5.75 -15.54 10.48
C GLN A 54 -6.09 -16.30 9.19
N PRO A 55 -7.05 -17.26 9.24
CA PRO A 55 -7.49 -17.97 8.06
C PRO A 55 -8.37 -17.08 7.17
N ALA A 56 -8.65 -17.56 5.97
CA ALA A 56 -9.63 -16.96 5.06
C ALA A 56 -11.09 -17.26 5.46
N GLY A 57 -12.03 -16.64 4.76
CA GLY A 57 -13.46 -16.70 5.06
C GLY A 57 -14.04 -15.47 5.81
N PRO A 58 -15.35 -15.48 6.10
CA PRO A 58 -16.09 -14.29 6.56
C PRO A 58 -15.56 -13.70 7.88
N LEU A 59 -15.61 -12.36 8.02
CA LEU A 59 -15.17 -11.69 9.24
C LEU A 59 -16.29 -11.48 10.26
N ALA A 60 -17.55 -11.44 9.80
CA ALA A 60 -18.69 -11.09 10.65
C ALA A 60 -18.89 -12.02 11.87
N GLN A 61 -18.47 -13.28 11.77
CA GLN A 61 -18.61 -14.29 12.83
C GLN A 61 -17.38 -14.39 13.74
N ARG A 62 -16.31 -13.64 13.45
CA ARG A 62 -15.06 -13.67 14.20
C ARG A 62 -15.08 -12.69 15.35
N SER A 63 -14.25 -12.94 16.36
CA SER A 63 -13.98 -11.98 17.43
C SER A 63 -13.38 -10.69 16.85
N LEU A 64 -13.51 -9.57 17.57
CA LEU A 64 -12.98 -8.30 17.10
C LEU A 64 -11.45 -8.33 16.89
N ALA A 65 -10.73 -9.06 17.75
CA ALA A 65 -9.28 -9.24 17.63
C ALA A 65 -8.89 -9.99 16.35
N GLU A 66 -9.61 -11.06 16.00
CA GLU A 66 -9.36 -11.81 14.75
C GLU A 66 -9.66 -10.97 13.51
N ARG A 67 -10.74 -10.18 13.54
CA ARG A 67 -11.10 -9.25 12.46
C ARG A 67 -9.99 -8.21 12.23
N PHE A 68 -9.47 -7.62 13.30
CA PHE A 68 -8.37 -6.66 13.23
C PHE A 68 -7.05 -7.33 12.84
N SER A 69 -6.77 -8.52 13.36
CA SER A 69 -5.60 -9.33 12.97
C SER A 69 -5.59 -9.58 11.46
N ARG A 70 -6.73 -9.91 10.86
CA ARG A 70 -6.86 -10.16 9.42
C ARG A 70 -6.67 -8.88 8.60
N LEU A 71 -7.13 -7.73 9.11
CA LEU A 71 -6.84 -6.43 8.51
C LEU A 71 -5.34 -6.13 8.53
N ILE A 72 -4.65 -6.36 9.64
CA ILE A 72 -3.19 -6.17 9.74
C ILE A 72 -2.47 -7.14 8.80
N GLN A 73 -2.87 -8.42 8.77
CA GLN A 73 -2.31 -9.42 7.87
C GLN A 73 -2.33 -8.95 6.40
N ARG A 74 -3.49 -8.47 5.93
CA ARG A 74 -3.65 -7.97 4.57
C ARG A 74 -2.89 -6.67 4.32
N ALA A 75 -2.82 -5.79 5.31
CA ALA A 75 -2.04 -4.56 5.22
C ALA A 75 -0.53 -4.83 5.15
N ASP A 76 -0.03 -5.79 5.93
CA ASP A 76 1.37 -6.22 5.91
C ASP A 76 1.73 -6.87 4.56
N GLN A 77 0.88 -7.78 4.07
CA GLN A 77 1.03 -8.36 2.73
C GLN A 77 1.02 -7.29 1.63
N PHE A 78 0.13 -6.30 1.72
CA PHE A 78 0.11 -5.16 0.79
C PHE A 78 1.42 -4.39 0.81
N ALA A 79 1.85 -3.94 1.99
CA ALA A 79 3.06 -3.15 2.18
C ALA A 79 4.29 -3.93 1.71
N ALA A 80 4.40 -5.20 2.08
CA ALA A 80 5.46 -6.08 1.64
C ALA A 80 5.48 -6.23 0.12
N ALA A 81 4.32 -6.32 -0.54
CA ALA A 81 4.22 -6.49 -1.99
C ALA A 81 4.70 -5.26 -2.78
N ILE A 82 4.35 -4.05 -2.33
CA ILE A 82 4.70 -2.78 -3.00
C ILE A 82 6.06 -2.21 -2.59
N SER A 83 6.63 -2.66 -1.48
CA SER A 83 7.95 -2.19 -1.02
C SER A 83 9.07 -2.76 -1.90
N PRO A 84 10.01 -1.92 -2.37
CA PRO A 84 11.17 -2.38 -3.14
C PRO A 84 12.08 -3.27 -2.29
N ARG A 85 12.61 -4.34 -2.88
CA ARG A 85 13.61 -5.22 -2.27
C ARG A 85 14.72 -5.51 -3.28
N ALA A 86 15.92 -5.83 -2.81
CA ALA A 86 17.10 -6.06 -3.66
C ALA A 86 16.86 -7.14 -4.74
N THR A 87 16.11 -8.19 -4.43
CA THR A 87 15.84 -9.31 -5.34
C THR A 87 14.54 -9.21 -6.12
N ARG A 88 13.61 -8.33 -5.71
CA ARG A 88 12.25 -8.32 -6.23
C ARG A 88 11.83 -6.91 -6.60
N LYS A 89 11.56 -6.71 -7.88
CA LYS A 89 10.91 -5.49 -8.36
C LYS A 89 9.55 -5.35 -7.66
N PRO A 90 9.22 -4.17 -7.11
CA PRO A 90 7.92 -3.96 -6.50
C PRO A 90 6.83 -4.17 -7.56
N ILE A 91 5.78 -4.89 -7.18
CA ILE A 91 4.59 -4.94 -8.03
C ILE A 91 3.85 -3.62 -7.93
N THR A 92 3.14 -3.22 -8.99
CA THR A 92 2.40 -1.95 -8.94
C THR A 92 1.32 -2.02 -7.84
N PRO A 93 1.01 -0.92 -7.16
CA PRO A 93 -0.03 -0.92 -6.11
C PRO A 93 -1.36 -1.46 -6.60
N SER A 94 -1.75 -1.18 -7.84
CA SER A 94 -2.96 -1.76 -8.43
C SER A 94 -2.94 -3.30 -8.52
N LEU A 95 -1.78 -3.89 -8.83
CA LEU A 95 -1.62 -5.34 -8.91
C LEU A 95 -1.61 -5.95 -7.51
N ALA A 96 -0.93 -5.30 -6.55
CA ALA A 96 -0.97 -5.70 -5.15
C ALA A 96 -2.39 -5.66 -4.59
N MET A 97 -3.15 -4.60 -4.88
CA MET A 97 -4.55 -4.48 -4.48
C MET A 97 -5.41 -5.59 -5.08
N LYS A 98 -5.22 -5.94 -6.36
CA LYS A 98 -5.91 -7.07 -6.98
C LYS A 98 -5.58 -8.40 -6.30
N ALA A 99 -4.32 -8.62 -5.94
CA ALA A 99 -3.89 -9.83 -5.27
C ALA A 99 -4.51 -9.99 -3.86
N LEU A 100 -4.85 -8.88 -3.20
CA LEU A 100 -5.51 -8.88 -1.89
C LEU A 100 -7.04 -8.95 -1.96
N TYR A 101 -7.63 -8.74 -3.14
CA TYR A 101 -9.08 -8.70 -3.27
C TYR A 101 -9.71 -10.07 -3.03
N PHE A 102 -9.01 -11.13 -3.38
CA PHE A 102 -9.43 -12.50 -3.15
C PHE A 102 -8.63 -13.14 -2.01
N ASP A 103 -9.29 -14.01 -1.26
CA ASP A 103 -8.68 -14.78 -0.21
C ASP A 103 -8.05 -16.09 -0.71
N GLU A 104 -7.48 -16.85 0.23
CA GLU A 104 -6.83 -18.13 -0.04
C GLU A 104 -7.82 -19.21 -0.54
N GLN A 105 -9.14 -18.97 -0.50
CA GLN A 105 -10.19 -19.81 -1.10
C GLN A 105 -10.83 -19.17 -2.35
N ASN A 106 -10.18 -18.15 -2.91
CA ASN A 106 -10.63 -17.43 -4.10
C ASN A 106 -12.02 -16.78 -3.93
N GLN A 107 -12.40 -16.45 -2.69
CA GLN A 107 -13.58 -15.65 -2.35
C GLN A 107 -13.17 -14.19 -2.10
N VAL A 108 -14.13 -13.25 -2.13
CA VAL A 108 -13.83 -11.85 -1.82
C VAL A 108 -13.39 -11.75 -0.36
N ASP A 109 -12.17 -11.25 -0.13
CA ASP A 109 -11.65 -11.03 1.21
C ASP A 109 -12.16 -9.70 1.76
N GLU A 110 -13.00 -9.72 2.79
CA GLU A 110 -13.60 -8.51 3.37
C GLU A 110 -12.54 -7.52 3.88
N ALA A 111 -11.43 -8.02 4.43
CA ALA A 111 -10.30 -7.20 4.89
C ALA A 111 -9.55 -6.55 3.72
N GLY A 112 -9.22 -7.33 2.68
CA GLY A 112 -8.63 -6.82 1.45
C GLY A 112 -9.51 -5.77 0.77
N ALA A 113 -10.82 -6.02 0.66
CA ALA A 113 -11.79 -5.07 0.12
C ALA A 113 -11.84 -3.77 0.94
N ALA A 114 -11.78 -3.86 2.27
CA ALA A 114 -11.73 -2.69 3.15
C ALA A 114 -10.47 -1.85 2.92
N ILE A 115 -9.31 -2.49 2.77
CA ILE A 115 -8.04 -1.81 2.45
C ILE A 115 -8.13 -1.10 1.09
N ILE A 116 -8.65 -1.76 0.06
CA ILE A 116 -8.85 -1.14 -1.26
C ILE A 116 -9.78 0.06 -1.17
N LYS A 117 -10.86 -0.05 -0.40
CA LYS A 117 -11.79 1.06 -0.17
C LYS A 117 -11.10 2.23 0.55
N ALA A 118 -10.24 1.93 1.53
CA ALA A 118 -9.54 2.92 2.35
C ALA A 118 -8.33 3.58 1.65
N VAL A 119 -7.63 2.87 0.76
CA VAL A 119 -6.39 3.33 0.12
C VAL A 119 -6.62 3.70 -1.35
N GLY A 120 -7.59 3.10 -2.02
CA GLY A 120 -7.79 3.18 -3.46
C GLY A 120 -6.92 2.17 -4.23
N ILE A 121 -7.30 1.89 -5.48
CA ILE A 121 -6.53 1.01 -6.40
C ILE A 121 -5.19 1.67 -6.76
N TYR A 122 -5.19 3.00 -6.80
CA TYR A 122 -4.03 3.83 -7.10
C TYR A 122 -3.61 4.58 -5.84
N SER A 123 -2.62 4.06 -5.12
CA SER A 123 -2.14 4.65 -3.89
C SER A 123 -1.35 5.95 -4.16
N PRO A 124 -1.39 6.94 -3.25
CA PRO A 124 -0.51 8.11 -3.31
C PRO A 124 0.96 7.74 -3.56
N GLY A 125 1.62 8.50 -4.43
CA GLY A 125 2.99 8.23 -4.88
C GLY A 125 3.09 7.28 -6.10
N SER A 126 2.02 6.61 -6.50
CA SER A 126 2.03 5.76 -7.71
C SER A 126 2.08 6.59 -8.97
N TYR A 127 2.78 6.11 -10.00
CA TYR A 127 2.75 6.73 -11.33
C TYR A 127 1.70 6.08 -12.23
N VAL A 128 1.04 6.92 -13.02
CA VAL A 128 -0.02 6.50 -13.94
C VAL A 128 0.12 7.20 -15.29
N ARG A 129 -0.26 6.51 -16.36
CA ARG A 129 -0.51 7.12 -17.67
C ARG A 129 -1.97 7.53 -17.77
N LEU A 130 -2.23 8.75 -18.23
CA LEU A 130 -3.58 9.27 -18.42
C LEU A 130 -4.06 9.14 -19.86
N GLY A 131 -5.37 9.24 -20.06
CA GLY A 131 -6.02 9.30 -21.38
C GLY A 131 -5.48 10.41 -22.29
N SER A 132 -4.99 11.51 -21.70
CA SER A 132 -4.34 12.63 -22.37
C SER A 132 -2.91 12.35 -22.84
N ASN A 133 -2.41 11.11 -22.66
CA ASN A 133 -1.01 10.70 -22.80
C ASN A 133 -0.01 11.36 -21.85
N GLU A 134 -0.48 12.15 -20.88
CA GLU A 134 0.36 12.67 -19.80
C GLU A 134 0.76 11.57 -18.82
N THR A 135 1.95 11.67 -18.23
CA THR A 135 2.35 10.85 -17.09
C THR A 135 2.17 11.67 -15.82
N ALA A 136 1.50 11.10 -14.84
CA ALA A 136 1.18 11.76 -13.58
C ALA A 136 1.54 10.88 -12.37
N VAL A 137 1.72 11.53 -11.23
CA VAL A 137 1.85 10.88 -9.93
C VAL A 137 0.56 11.07 -9.14
N VAL A 138 0.11 10.03 -8.45
CA VAL A 138 -1.06 10.10 -7.59
C VAL A 138 -0.75 10.95 -6.36
N VAL A 139 -1.54 11.98 -6.13
CA VAL A 139 -1.39 12.89 -4.99
C VAL A 139 -2.27 12.43 -3.84
N ARG A 140 -3.53 12.11 -4.13
CA ARG A 140 -4.51 11.65 -3.14
C ARG A 140 -5.62 10.83 -3.76
N ARG A 141 -6.38 10.15 -2.90
CA ARG A 141 -7.64 9.51 -3.28
C ARG A 141 -8.63 10.56 -3.79
N GLY A 142 -9.37 10.20 -4.84
CA GLY A 142 -10.48 11.01 -5.36
C GLY A 142 -11.82 10.45 -4.90
N ALA A 143 -12.87 10.69 -5.70
CA ALA A 143 -14.24 10.37 -5.35
C ALA A 143 -14.53 8.85 -5.23
N ASN A 144 -13.76 8.02 -5.95
CA ASN A 144 -13.87 6.56 -5.90
C ASN A 144 -12.48 5.91 -5.94
N THR A 145 -12.43 4.59 -5.80
CA THR A 145 -11.17 3.82 -5.72
C THR A 145 -10.35 3.82 -7.00
N ALA A 146 -10.96 4.08 -8.16
CA ALA A 146 -10.33 4.06 -9.48
C ALA A 146 -10.02 5.46 -10.05
N SER A 147 -10.53 6.53 -9.44
CA SER A 147 -10.38 7.90 -9.91
C SER A 147 -9.57 8.75 -8.91
N PRO A 148 -8.25 8.56 -8.77
CA PRO A 148 -7.40 9.40 -7.92
C PRO A 148 -7.29 10.84 -8.43
N LEU A 149 -6.90 11.76 -7.56
CA LEU A 149 -6.38 13.06 -8.00
C LEU A 149 -4.87 12.93 -8.24
N VAL A 150 -4.41 13.40 -9.40
CA VAL A 150 -3.02 13.21 -9.83
C VAL A 150 -2.37 14.54 -10.22
N ALA A 151 -1.05 14.63 -10.11
CA ALA A 151 -0.24 15.75 -10.57
C ALA A 151 0.61 15.31 -11.77
N VAL A 152 0.56 16.08 -12.86
CA VAL A 152 1.34 15.79 -14.07
C VAL A 152 2.82 16.00 -13.80
N VAL A 153 3.62 15.01 -14.18
CA VAL A 153 5.10 15.03 -14.03
C VAL A 153 5.80 15.02 -15.38
N LEU A 154 5.18 14.40 -16.40
CA LEU A 154 5.61 14.50 -17.79
C LEU A 154 4.41 14.88 -18.66
N ASN A 155 4.61 15.82 -19.58
CA ASN A 155 3.59 16.20 -20.55
C ASN A 155 3.34 15.07 -21.57
N ARG A 156 2.40 15.29 -22.51
CA ARG A 156 2.05 14.34 -23.58
C ARG A 156 3.21 13.96 -24.52
N TYR A 157 4.30 14.73 -24.50
CA TYR A 157 5.51 14.50 -25.29
C TYR A 157 6.63 13.85 -24.45
N ASN A 158 6.31 13.33 -23.26
CA ASN A 158 7.25 12.77 -22.27
C ASN A 158 8.33 13.74 -21.80
N GLN A 159 8.09 15.05 -21.87
CA GLN A 159 9.00 16.07 -21.35
C GLN A 159 8.64 16.43 -19.92
N PRO A 160 9.62 16.74 -19.05
CA PRO A 160 9.37 17.23 -17.70
C PRO A 160 8.37 18.39 -17.67
N HIS A 161 7.35 18.27 -16.83
CA HIS A 161 6.36 19.32 -16.66
C HIS A 161 6.81 20.27 -15.54
N ASN A 162 7.11 21.54 -15.88
CA ASN A 162 7.68 22.50 -14.93
C ASN A 162 6.73 22.85 -13.77
N GLU A 163 5.43 22.79 -14.02
CA GLU A 163 4.37 23.02 -13.04
C GLU A 163 3.62 21.72 -12.72
N LEU A 164 3.35 21.43 -11.46
CA LEU A 164 2.62 20.20 -11.10
C LEU A 164 1.11 20.43 -11.25
N THR A 165 0.62 20.41 -12.48
CA THR A 165 -0.80 20.60 -12.79
C THR A 165 -1.63 19.41 -12.31
N LEU A 166 -2.70 19.68 -11.56
CA LEU A 166 -3.61 18.65 -11.09
C LEU A 166 -4.58 18.21 -12.19
N ARG A 167 -4.79 16.89 -12.31
CA ARG A 167 -5.81 16.28 -13.16
C ARG A 167 -6.77 15.47 -12.31
N ASP A 168 -8.06 15.71 -12.53
CA ASP A 168 -9.13 14.91 -11.98
C ASP A 168 -9.39 13.72 -12.92
N THR A 169 -9.02 12.53 -12.48
CA THR A 169 -9.12 11.31 -13.30
C THR A 169 -10.54 10.73 -13.35
N SER A 170 -11.52 11.36 -12.70
CA SER A 170 -12.94 11.06 -12.96
C SER A 170 -13.39 11.55 -14.34
N LYS A 171 -12.70 12.54 -14.92
CA LYS A 171 -12.93 13.03 -16.28
C LYS A 171 -12.38 12.04 -17.30
N GLN A 172 -13.17 11.71 -18.32
CA GLN A 172 -12.81 10.70 -19.32
C GLN A 172 -11.49 11.00 -20.04
N GLU A 173 -11.18 12.28 -20.31
CA GLU A 173 -9.91 12.72 -20.89
C GLU A 173 -8.70 12.35 -20.04
N PHE A 174 -8.83 12.39 -18.70
CA PHE A 174 -7.74 12.15 -17.75
C PHE A 174 -7.87 10.81 -17.04
N ARG A 175 -8.72 9.90 -17.53
CA ARG A 175 -8.86 8.56 -16.93
C ARG A 175 -7.50 7.86 -16.87
N VAL A 176 -7.27 7.08 -15.82
CA VAL A 176 -6.06 6.27 -15.72
C VAL A 176 -6.11 5.13 -16.75
N LEU A 177 -5.11 5.06 -17.63
CA LEU A 177 -4.97 3.99 -18.62
C LEU A 177 -4.20 2.79 -18.03
N ASN A 178 -3.05 3.06 -17.40
CA ASN A 178 -2.23 2.04 -16.77
C ASN A 178 -1.32 2.63 -15.68
N ASN A 179 -0.72 1.74 -14.89
CA ASN A 179 0.31 2.09 -13.91
C ASN A 179 1.69 2.02 -14.58
N LEU A 180 2.59 2.87 -14.11
CA LEU A 180 3.98 2.90 -14.57
C LEU A 180 4.90 2.53 -13.41
N ALA A 181 5.96 1.76 -13.69
CA ALA A 181 6.98 1.52 -12.68
C ALA A 181 7.82 2.80 -12.49
N PRO A 182 8.28 3.12 -11.27
CA PRO A 182 9.08 4.33 -11.03
C PRO A 182 10.32 4.45 -11.93
N GLN A 183 10.96 3.32 -12.25
CA GLN A 183 12.14 3.26 -13.12
C GLN A 183 11.85 3.64 -14.59
N ASP A 184 10.59 3.56 -15.02
CA ASP A 184 10.15 3.89 -16.39
C ASP A 184 9.79 5.39 -16.49
N VAL A 185 9.79 6.11 -15.38
CA VAL A 185 9.44 7.53 -15.31
C VAL A 185 10.72 8.36 -15.18
N GLY A 186 11.14 8.98 -16.28
CA GLY A 186 12.32 9.85 -16.34
C GLY A 186 12.17 11.21 -15.65
N ALA A 187 11.23 11.36 -14.71
CA ALA A 187 10.96 12.62 -14.01
C ALA A 187 11.56 12.61 -12.60
N ARG A 188 12.31 13.66 -12.24
CA ARG A 188 12.69 13.91 -10.84
C ARG A 188 11.55 14.61 -10.12
N LEU A 189 11.04 14.00 -9.06
CA LEU A 189 10.00 14.60 -8.23
C LEU A 189 10.62 15.55 -7.20
N ASN A 190 10.03 16.74 -7.09
CA ASN A 190 10.22 17.58 -5.91
C ASN A 190 9.13 17.21 -4.88
N ILE A 191 9.53 16.45 -3.86
CA ILE A 191 8.61 15.95 -2.83
C ILE A 191 7.92 17.10 -2.08
N GLN A 192 8.64 18.20 -1.79
CA GLN A 192 8.05 19.35 -1.10
C GLN A 192 6.93 19.98 -1.93
N ARG A 193 7.12 20.13 -3.24
CA ARG A 193 6.07 20.64 -4.15
C ARG A 193 4.87 19.68 -4.22
N LEU A 194 5.10 18.37 -4.23
CA LEU A 194 4.02 17.38 -4.20
C LEU A 194 3.24 17.40 -2.88
N MET A 195 3.93 17.51 -1.75
CA MET A 195 3.30 17.62 -0.44
C MET A 195 2.42 18.87 -0.30
N ALA A 196 2.77 19.97 -0.99
CA ALA A 196 1.89 21.14 -1.01
C ALA A 196 0.53 20.84 -1.68
N LEU A 197 0.48 19.88 -2.60
CA LEU A 197 -0.74 19.47 -3.31
C LEU A 197 -1.59 18.45 -2.54
N THR A 198 -1.06 17.83 -1.49
CA THR A 198 -1.81 16.86 -0.67
C THR A 198 -2.69 17.54 0.37
N LYS A 199 -2.46 18.82 0.66
CA LYS A 199 -3.30 19.62 1.56
C LYS A 199 -4.68 19.76 0.92
N THR A 200 -5.71 19.27 1.61
CA THR A 200 -7.09 19.53 1.23
C THR A 200 -7.31 21.05 1.26
N GLN A 201 -7.80 21.62 0.15
CA GLN A 201 -8.48 22.91 0.26
C GLN A 201 -9.59 22.75 1.32
N PRO A 202 -9.75 23.70 2.25
CA PRO A 202 -10.89 23.68 3.15
C PRO A 202 -12.14 23.57 2.28
N THR A 203 -12.96 22.56 2.54
CA THR A 203 -14.32 22.54 2.02
C THR A 203 -15.00 23.80 2.53
N ALA A 204 -15.34 24.71 1.59
CA ALA A 204 -16.18 25.87 1.86
C ALA A 204 -17.61 25.42 2.23
#